data_AF-A0A0R0E840-F1
#
_entry.id   AF-A0A0R0E840-F1
#
_cell.length_a   1.000
_cell.length_b   1.000
_cell.length_c   1.000
_cell.angle_alpha   90.00
_cell.angle_beta   90.00
_cell.angle_gamma   90.00
#
_symmetry.space_group_name_H-M   'P 1'
#
loop_
_entity.id
_entity.type
_entity.pdbx_description
1 polymer ?
#
loop_
_entity_poly.entity_id
_entity_poly.type
_entity_poly.pdbx_seq_one_letter_code
_entity_poly.pdbx_strand_id
1 'polypeptide(L)'
;MGMAVASDDLLSKKAAAMRASLERSQAITDDVVSILGSFDHRLSALEAAMRPTQIRTHSIRKAHENIDRTLKSAEAILAHFDQYYQAEAKIVKGPHEDVKNYLEAIDQLRRNIRFFGNKKGFKNDDDVVIRANNLISEAISKLEDEFKRLLSSYSKPVEPECLFGSLPNSMRPSAASPGRDGDPNGKNHSSNFHSELHKNNADAVQYTLPVLIPPRILPLLNNLTQQMVQAGHQQQLLKAYSWLGCGIATWSRGSYNLFCCGAA
;
A
#
# COMPACT_ATOMS: atom_id res chain seq x y z
N MET A 1 32.81 -91.50 70.37
CA MET A 1 33.71 -90.35 70.13
C MET A 1 34.02 -90.09 68.64
N GLY A 2 34.30 -91.10 67.80
CA GLY A 2 34.79 -90.87 66.41
C GLY A 2 33.83 -90.17 65.42
N MET A 3 32.52 -90.44 65.47
CA MET A 3 31.55 -89.82 64.53
C MET A 3 31.34 -88.31 64.78
N ALA A 4 31.42 -87.87 66.04
CA ALA A 4 31.30 -86.45 66.38
C ALA A 4 32.49 -85.64 65.85
N VAL A 5 33.72 -86.20 65.93
CA VAL A 5 34.94 -85.57 65.40
C VAL A 5 34.90 -85.49 63.86
N ALA A 6 34.40 -86.52 63.18
CA ALA A 6 34.23 -86.49 61.72
C ALA A 6 33.19 -85.47 61.24
N SER A 7 32.08 -85.30 61.99
CA SER A 7 31.08 -84.27 61.72
C SER A 7 31.63 -82.86 61.95
N ASP A 8 32.42 -82.66 63.01
CA ASP A 8 33.04 -81.37 63.33
C ASP A 8 34.07 -80.95 62.28
N ASP A 9 34.89 -81.91 61.80
CA ASP A 9 35.83 -81.69 60.70
C ASP A 9 35.11 -81.39 59.36
N LEU A 10 33.97 -82.03 59.09
CA LEU A 10 33.14 -81.72 57.91
C LEU A 10 32.55 -80.31 57.98
N LEU A 11 32.05 -79.89 59.15
CA LEU A 11 31.52 -78.53 59.36
C LEU A 11 32.64 -77.49 59.23
N SER A 12 33.82 -77.76 59.79
CA SER A 12 35.00 -76.91 59.65
C SER A 12 35.41 -76.73 58.18
N LYS A 13 35.48 -77.83 57.42
CA LYS A 13 35.76 -77.80 55.97
C LYS A 13 34.70 -77.03 55.18
N LYS A 14 33.41 -77.22 55.47
CA LYS A 14 32.33 -76.46 54.84
C LYS A 14 32.41 -74.96 55.17
N ALA A 15 32.69 -74.60 56.42
CA ALA A 15 32.86 -73.22 56.84
C ALA A 15 34.09 -72.58 56.17
N ALA A 16 35.20 -73.33 56.03
CA ALA A 16 36.38 -72.87 55.30
C ALA A 16 36.09 -72.66 53.80
N ALA A 17 35.36 -73.58 53.17
CA ALA A 17 34.95 -73.43 51.76
C ALA A 17 34.01 -72.22 51.56
N MET A 18 33.09 -71.97 52.49
CA MET A 18 32.20 -70.80 52.47
C MET A 18 32.98 -69.49 52.63
N ARG A 19 33.95 -69.44 53.57
CA ARG A 19 34.85 -68.28 53.72
C ARG A 19 35.64 -68.02 52.45
N ALA A 20 36.24 -69.05 51.86
CA ALA A 20 36.95 -68.92 50.59
C ALA A 20 36.03 -68.48 49.44
N SER A 21 34.76 -68.89 49.43
CA SER A 21 33.79 -68.42 48.45
C SER A 21 33.46 -66.94 48.65
N LEU A 22 33.28 -66.50 49.90
CA LEU A 22 33.03 -65.09 50.24
C LEU A 22 34.23 -64.21 49.91
N GLU A 23 35.46 -64.64 50.23
CA GLU A 23 36.69 -63.93 49.87
C GLU A 23 36.84 -63.79 48.35
N ARG A 24 36.50 -64.83 47.57
CA ARG A 24 36.45 -64.73 46.10
C ARG A 24 35.38 -63.76 45.63
N SER A 25 34.17 -63.81 46.19
CA SER A 25 33.09 -62.87 45.83
C SER A 25 33.45 -61.43 46.19
N GLN A 26 34.15 -61.21 47.30
CA GLN A 26 34.66 -59.90 47.70
C GLN A 26 35.73 -59.41 46.71
N ALA A 27 36.71 -60.26 46.35
CA ALA A 27 37.72 -59.91 45.35
C ALA A 27 37.11 -59.59 43.98
N ILE A 28 36.07 -60.32 43.55
CA ILE A 28 35.32 -60.01 42.33
C ILE A 28 34.60 -58.67 42.46
N THR A 29 34.00 -58.38 43.62
CA THR A 29 33.31 -57.11 43.86
C THR A 29 34.28 -55.94 43.81
N ASP A 30 35.45 -56.08 44.44
CA ASP A 30 36.52 -55.08 44.43
C ASP A 30 37.06 -54.84 43.01
N ASP A 31 37.21 -55.90 42.21
CA ASP A 31 37.59 -55.79 40.80
C ASP A 31 36.52 -55.04 39.98
N VAL A 32 35.23 -55.35 40.18
CA VAL A 32 34.13 -54.60 39.54
C VAL A 32 34.12 -53.14 39.96
N VAL A 33 34.34 -52.83 41.24
CA VAL A 33 34.45 -51.44 41.74
C VAL A 33 35.63 -50.72 41.10
N SER A 34 36.78 -51.38 40.99
CA SER A 34 37.96 -50.87 40.30
C SER A 34 37.67 -50.58 38.81
N ILE A 35 37.02 -51.50 38.11
CA ILE A 35 36.61 -51.34 36.71
C ILE A 35 35.66 -50.16 36.55
N LEU A 36 34.62 -50.04 37.39
CA LEU A 36 33.68 -48.92 37.37
C LEU A 36 34.36 -47.58 37.64
N GLY A 37 35.28 -47.54 38.61
CA GLY A 37 36.10 -46.35 38.88
C GLY A 37 36.95 -45.95 37.66
N SER A 38 37.51 -46.94 36.95
CA SER A 38 38.27 -46.68 35.71
C SER A 38 37.39 -46.13 34.58
N PHE A 39 36.13 -46.57 34.47
CA PHE A 39 35.19 -46.04 33.48
C PHE A 39 34.74 -44.62 33.82
N ASP A 40 34.44 -44.34 35.09
CA ASP A 40 34.09 -42.99 35.55
C ASP A 40 35.21 -41.99 35.26
N HIS A 41 36.46 -42.37 35.55
CA HIS A 41 37.63 -41.55 35.24
C HIS A 41 37.79 -41.32 33.72
N ARG A 42 37.63 -42.37 32.90
CA ARG A 42 37.72 -42.25 31.44
C ARG A 42 36.59 -41.42 30.82
N LEU A 43 35.36 -41.53 31.33
CA LEU A 43 34.22 -40.71 30.90
C LEU A 43 34.43 -39.24 31.29
N SER A 44 34.91 -38.99 32.51
CA SER A 44 35.26 -37.63 32.97
C SER A 44 36.36 -37.01 32.11
N ALA A 45 37.41 -37.77 31.78
CA ALA A 45 38.47 -37.32 30.88
C ALA A 45 37.96 -37.08 29.45
N LEU A 46 37.06 -37.93 28.95
CA LEU A 46 36.43 -37.78 27.64
C LEU A 46 35.56 -36.51 27.58
N GLU A 47 34.72 -36.27 28.58
CA GLU A 47 33.89 -35.07 28.66
C GLU A 47 34.77 -33.81 28.70
N ALA A 48 35.83 -33.82 29.52
CA ALA A 48 36.80 -32.73 29.59
C ALA A 48 37.50 -32.47 28.24
N ALA A 49 37.82 -33.53 27.49
CA ALA A 49 38.40 -33.43 26.15
C ALA A 49 37.40 -32.97 25.08
N MET A 50 36.12 -33.33 25.21
CA MET A 50 35.05 -32.95 24.27
C MET A 50 34.54 -31.52 24.49
N ARG A 51 34.53 -31.04 25.73
CA ARG A 51 33.95 -29.74 26.12
C ARG A 51 34.50 -28.57 25.29
N PRO A 52 35.82 -28.42 25.02
CA PRO A 52 36.34 -27.37 24.15
C PRO A 52 35.78 -27.43 22.73
N THR A 53 35.66 -28.64 22.16
CA THR A 53 35.08 -28.84 20.83
C THR A 53 33.61 -28.47 20.80
N GLN A 54 32.82 -28.86 21.81
CA GLN A 54 31.40 -28.49 21.90
C GLN A 54 31.20 -26.97 21.98
N ILE A 55 31.99 -26.27 22.82
CA ILE A 55 31.93 -24.81 22.96
C ILE A 55 32.26 -24.12 21.63
N ARG A 56 33.34 -24.56 20.96
CA ARG A 56 33.74 -24.02 19.65
C ARG A 56 32.66 -24.26 18.60
N THR A 57 32.13 -25.47 18.49
CA THR A 57 31.07 -25.81 17.54
C THR A 57 29.79 -25.00 17.80
N HIS A 58 29.39 -24.81 19.06
CA HIS A 58 28.23 -23.97 19.39
C HIS A 58 28.45 -22.50 19.01
N SER A 59 29.65 -21.97 19.26
CA SER A 59 30.02 -20.59 18.92
C SER A 59 30.02 -20.37 17.40
N ILE A 60 30.58 -21.30 16.64
CA ILE A 60 30.59 -21.27 15.16
C ILE A 60 29.16 -21.30 14.61
N ARG A 61 28.31 -22.20 15.11
CA ARG A 61 26.90 -22.28 14.70
C ARG A 61 26.16 -20.97 14.97
N LYS A 62 26.31 -20.39 16.16
CA LYS A 62 25.72 -19.07 16.48
C LYS A 62 26.24 -17.96 15.56
N ALA A 63 27.54 -17.95 15.26
CA ALA A 63 28.12 -16.98 14.33
C ALA A 63 27.51 -17.14 12.92
N HIS A 64 27.38 -18.37 12.44
CA HIS A 64 26.76 -18.66 11.15
C HIS A 64 25.29 -18.21 11.09
N GLU A 65 24.49 -18.53 12.11
CA GLU A 65 23.11 -18.06 12.21
C GLU A 65 23.00 -16.53 12.23
N ASN A 66 23.93 -15.84 12.88
CA ASN A 66 23.99 -14.37 12.90
C ASN A 66 24.34 -13.80 11.51
N ILE A 67 25.29 -14.41 10.82
CA ILE A 67 25.67 -14.04 9.44
C ILE A 67 24.47 -14.23 8.51
N ASP A 68 23.81 -15.39 8.55
CA ASP A 68 22.65 -15.69 7.72
C ASP A 68 21.49 -14.72 7.96
N ARG A 69 21.22 -14.37 9.23
CA ARG A 69 20.19 -13.36 9.57
C ARG A 69 20.54 -11.98 9.01
N THR A 70 21.81 -11.59 9.07
CA THR A 70 22.28 -10.29 8.54
C THR A 70 22.20 -10.27 7.01
N LEU A 71 22.60 -11.36 6.36
CA LEU A 71 22.54 -11.52 4.91
C LEU A 71 21.10 -11.43 4.41
N LYS A 72 20.16 -12.17 5.02
CA LYS A 72 18.72 -12.07 4.69
C LYS A 72 18.16 -10.66 4.89
N SER A 73 18.60 -9.96 5.94
CA SER A 73 18.20 -8.57 6.16
C SER A 73 18.73 -7.63 5.08
N ALA A 74 19.97 -7.84 4.62
CA ALA A 74 20.58 -7.07 3.54
C ALA A 74 19.89 -7.34 2.20
N GLU A 75 19.61 -8.60 1.86
CA GLU A 75 18.84 -8.98 0.65
C GLU A 75 17.46 -8.32 0.64
N ALA A 76 16.76 -8.30 1.78
CA ALA A 76 15.48 -7.62 1.89
C ALA A 76 15.59 -6.11 1.63
N ILE A 77 16.66 -5.46 2.08
CA ILE A 77 16.90 -4.03 1.81
C ILE A 77 17.19 -3.81 0.32
N LEU A 78 18.06 -4.63 -0.29
CA LEU A 78 18.40 -4.55 -1.71
C LEU A 78 17.16 -4.72 -2.61
N ALA A 79 16.27 -5.66 -2.29
CA ALA A 79 15.02 -5.83 -3.02
C ALA A 79 14.13 -4.57 -3.04
N HIS A 80 14.12 -3.79 -1.95
CA HIS A 80 13.40 -2.52 -1.90
C HIS A 80 14.08 -1.42 -2.72
N PHE A 81 15.40 -1.42 -2.81
CA PHE A 81 16.13 -0.54 -3.73
C PHE A 81 15.85 -0.88 -5.20
N ASP A 82 15.85 -2.17 -5.57
CA ASP A 82 15.51 -2.59 -6.93
C ASP A 82 14.08 -2.16 -7.31
N GLN A 83 13.13 -2.35 -6.39
CA GLN A 83 11.76 -1.87 -6.57
C GLN A 83 11.68 -0.35 -6.68
N TYR A 84 12.51 0.40 -5.93
CA TYR A 84 12.60 1.85 -6.03
C TYR A 84 13.05 2.27 -7.44
N TYR A 85 14.14 1.69 -7.96
CA TYR A 85 14.66 2.03 -9.29
C TYR A 85 13.71 1.65 -10.42
N GLN A 86 13.02 0.50 -10.29
CA GLN A 86 11.97 0.12 -11.26
C GLN A 86 10.80 1.11 -11.26
N ALA A 87 10.39 1.59 -10.08
CA ALA A 87 9.33 2.60 -9.97
C ALA A 87 9.81 3.95 -10.52
N GLU A 88 11.02 4.38 -10.20
CA GLU A 88 11.64 5.60 -10.71
C GLU A 88 11.70 5.63 -12.25
N ALA A 89 12.11 4.52 -12.88
CA ALA A 89 12.10 4.41 -14.33
C ALA A 89 10.69 4.62 -14.94
N LYS A 90 9.64 4.15 -14.26
CA LYS A 90 8.23 4.39 -14.67
C LYS A 90 7.82 5.86 -14.45
N ILE A 91 8.21 6.46 -13.33
CA ILE A 91 7.88 7.87 -13.02
C ILE A 91 8.55 8.85 -14.00
N VAL A 92 9.79 8.56 -14.40
CA VAL A 92 10.54 9.38 -15.35
C VAL A 92 9.88 9.39 -16.74
N LYS A 93 9.40 8.24 -17.23
CA LYS A 93 8.69 8.13 -18.52
C LYS A 93 7.40 8.94 -18.60
N GLY A 94 6.75 9.16 -17.45
CA GLY A 94 5.52 9.93 -17.38
C GLY A 94 4.24 9.09 -17.60
N PRO A 95 3.07 9.67 -17.29
CA PRO A 95 1.78 8.97 -17.32
C PRO A 95 1.16 8.76 -18.71
N HIS A 96 1.71 9.35 -19.78
CA HIS A 96 1.08 9.42 -21.10
C HIS A 96 0.85 8.05 -21.77
N GLU A 97 1.77 7.10 -21.58
CA GLU A 97 1.70 5.77 -22.21
C GLU A 97 0.74 4.83 -21.47
N ASP A 98 0.85 4.80 -20.14
CA ASP A 98 0.10 3.89 -19.28
C ASP A 98 -0.06 4.46 -17.87
N VAL A 99 -1.18 5.16 -17.67
CA VAL A 99 -1.56 5.74 -16.38
C VAL A 99 -1.65 4.68 -15.28
N LYS A 100 -2.10 3.46 -15.59
CA LYS A 100 -2.27 2.40 -14.60
C LYS A 100 -0.91 1.95 -14.05
N ASN A 101 0.04 1.68 -14.95
CA ASN A 101 1.41 1.32 -14.57
C ASN A 101 2.14 2.47 -13.87
N TYR A 102 1.82 3.71 -14.24
CA TYR A 102 2.34 4.91 -13.58
C TYR A 102 1.89 5.01 -12.12
N LEU A 103 0.60 4.81 -11.85
CA LEU A 103 0.07 4.83 -10.50
C LEU A 103 0.57 3.67 -9.64
N GLU A 104 0.72 2.48 -10.24
CA GLU A 104 1.35 1.35 -9.56
C GLU A 104 2.78 1.69 -9.11
N ALA A 105 3.52 2.46 -9.92
CA ALA A 105 4.85 2.94 -9.55
C ALA A 105 4.81 3.90 -8.36
N ILE A 106 3.83 4.82 -8.31
CA ILE A 106 3.61 5.70 -7.16
C ILE A 106 3.32 4.88 -5.89
N ASP A 107 2.45 3.87 -5.99
CA ASP A 107 2.14 2.98 -4.87
C ASP A 107 3.34 2.14 -4.45
N GLN A 108 4.18 1.74 -5.39
CA GLN A 108 5.46 1.07 -5.12
C GLN A 108 6.42 1.97 -4.33
N LEU A 109 6.55 3.25 -4.71
CA LEU A 109 7.34 4.23 -3.96
C LEU A 109 6.80 4.43 -2.53
N ARG A 110 5.49 4.50 -2.37
CA ARG A 110 4.85 4.59 -1.03
C ARG A 110 5.11 3.36 -0.16
N ARG A 111 5.09 2.17 -0.76
CA ARG A 111 5.46 0.92 -0.06
C ARG A 111 6.92 0.95 0.39
N ASN A 112 7.83 1.45 -0.46
CA ASN A 112 9.23 1.63 -0.10
C ASN A 112 9.41 2.65 1.05
N ILE A 113 8.74 3.81 0.98
CA ILE A 113 8.77 4.81 2.07
C ILE A 113 8.33 4.20 3.40
N ARG A 114 7.26 3.39 3.40
CA ARG A 114 6.78 2.72 4.61
C ARG A 114 7.80 1.71 5.15
N PHE A 115 8.47 0.97 4.26
CA PHE A 115 9.49 0.00 4.66
C PHE A 115 10.69 0.69 5.33
N PHE A 116 11.25 1.71 4.68
CA PHE A 116 12.41 2.45 5.21
C PHE A 116 12.05 3.29 6.44
N GLY A 117 10.86 3.92 6.46
CA GLY A 117 10.39 4.67 7.64
C GLY A 117 10.15 3.82 8.89
N ASN A 118 9.85 2.53 8.73
CA ASN A 118 9.68 1.60 9.86
C ASN A 118 11.03 1.07 10.39
N LYS A 119 12.09 1.07 9.58
CA LYS A 119 13.42 0.58 9.97
C LYS A 119 14.26 1.72 10.54
N LYS A 120 14.09 2.00 11.84
CA LYS A 120 14.95 2.94 12.57
C LYS A 120 16.34 2.31 12.76
N GLY A 121 17.27 2.57 11.85
CA GLY A 121 18.63 2.03 11.98
C GLY A 121 19.70 2.60 11.06
N PHE A 122 19.34 3.17 9.90
CA PHE A 122 20.32 3.65 8.93
C PHE A 122 20.12 5.13 8.60
N LYS A 123 21.20 5.92 8.69
CA LYS A 123 21.19 7.33 8.27
C LYS A 123 20.82 7.51 6.79
N ASN A 124 21.16 6.53 5.95
CA ASN A 124 20.85 6.55 4.53
C ASN A 124 19.35 6.32 4.23
N ASP A 125 18.60 5.74 5.17
CA ASP A 125 17.17 5.46 4.97
C ASP A 125 16.37 6.77 4.88
N ASP A 126 16.78 7.80 5.63
CA ASP A 126 16.19 9.13 5.57
C ASP A 126 16.35 9.74 4.17
N ASP A 127 17.54 9.64 3.56
CA ASP A 127 17.78 10.16 2.21
C ASP A 127 16.93 9.44 1.15
N VAL A 128 16.76 8.11 1.27
CA VAL A 128 15.91 7.33 0.35
C VAL A 128 14.46 7.74 0.49
N VAL A 129 13.98 7.92 1.72
CA VAL A 129 12.61 8.37 1.99
C VAL A 129 12.38 9.77 1.42
N ILE A 130 13.34 10.69 1.58
CA ILE A 130 13.27 12.03 1.00
C ILE A 130 13.21 11.98 -0.53
N ARG A 131 14.12 11.22 -1.18
CA ARG A 131 14.12 11.05 -2.64
C ARG A 131 12.81 10.46 -3.16
N ALA A 132 12.29 9.42 -2.51
CA ALA A 132 11.02 8.81 -2.88
C ALA A 132 9.85 9.78 -2.72
N ASN A 133 9.81 10.60 -1.67
CA ASN A 133 8.78 11.63 -1.50
C ASN A 133 8.86 12.72 -2.57
N ASN A 134 10.08 13.15 -2.95
CA ASN A 134 10.28 14.11 -4.04
C ASN A 134 9.79 13.54 -5.37
N LEU A 135 10.13 12.28 -5.66
CA LEU A 135 9.71 11.59 -6.87
C LEU A 135 8.18 11.39 -6.92
N ILE A 136 7.53 11.09 -5.79
CA ILE A 136 6.07 11.06 -5.69
C ILE A 136 5.48 12.45 -5.98
N SER A 137 6.08 13.51 -5.42
CA SER A 137 5.61 14.89 -5.63
C SER A 137 5.72 15.31 -7.10
N GLU A 138 6.83 14.96 -7.75
CA GLU A 138 7.02 15.12 -9.20
C GLU A 138 5.98 14.31 -9.98
N ALA A 139 5.74 13.06 -9.58
CA ALA A 139 4.78 12.19 -10.25
C ALA A 139 3.34 12.72 -10.19
N ILE A 140 2.94 13.24 -9.04
CA ILE A 140 1.64 13.89 -8.84
C ILE A 140 1.52 15.12 -9.73
N SER A 141 2.58 15.93 -9.81
CA SER A 141 2.58 17.13 -10.66
C SER A 141 2.41 16.75 -12.14
N LYS A 142 3.10 15.72 -12.64
CA LYS A 142 2.91 15.19 -14.00
C LYS A 142 1.50 14.66 -14.25
N LEU A 143 0.88 14.02 -13.25
CA LEU A 143 -0.51 13.58 -13.34
C LEU A 143 -1.50 14.75 -13.40
N GLU A 144 -1.27 15.79 -12.61
CA GLU A 144 -2.07 17.01 -12.67
C GLU A 144 -1.95 17.69 -14.04
N ASP A 145 -0.75 17.78 -14.59
CA ASP A 145 -0.51 18.40 -15.89
C ASP A 145 -1.18 17.60 -17.02
N GLU A 146 -1.15 16.26 -16.94
CA GLU A 146 -1.92 15.42 -17.85
C GLU A 146 -3.42 15.61 -17.74
N PHE A 147 -3.93 15.69 -16.52
CA PHE A 147 -5.34 15.93 -16.27
C PHE A 147 -5.78 17.28 -16.85
N LYS A 148 -4.98 18.34 -16.63
CA LYS A 148 -5.20 19.67 -17.21
C LYS A 148 -5.11 19.65 -18.74
N ARG A 149 -4.13 18.94 -19.31
CA ARG A 149 -3.95 18.81 -20.76
C ARG A 149 -5.15 18.11 -21.40
N LEU A 150 -5.62 17.01 -20.80
CA LEU A 150 -6.83 16.31 -21.24
C LEU A 150 -8.03 17.24 -21.18
N LEU A 151 -8.28 17.90 -20.05
CA LEU A 151 -9.40 18.82 -19.93
C LEU A 151 -9.33 19.95 -20.97
N SER A 152 -8.18 20.62 -21.11
CA SER A 152 -7.99 21.72 -22.06
C SER A 152 -8.15 21.27 -23.52
N SER A 153 -7.76 20.04 -23.85
CA SER A 153 -7.89 19.50 -25.20
C SER A 153 -9.34 19.20 -25.58
N TYR A 154 -10.21 18.99 -24.60
CA TYR A 154 -11.58 18.55 -24.81
C TYR A 154 -12.66 19.57 -24.39
N SER A 155 -12.31 20.57 -23.57
CA SER A 155 -13.16 21.72 -23.29
C SER A 155 -12.97 22.77 -24.39
N LYS A 156 -13.81 22.73 -25.43
CA LYS A 156 -13.90 23.86 -26.36
C LYS A 156 -14.69 24.99 -25.68
N PRO A 157 -14.24 26.26 -25.73
CA PRO A 157 -15.06 27.38 -25.31
C PRO A 157 -16.41 27.32 -26.04
N VAL A 158 -17.51 27.37 -25.29
CA VAL A 158 -18.84 27.46 -25.90
C VAL A 158 -18.94 28.87 -26.47
N GLU A 159 -19.09 29.00 -27.79
CA GLU A 159 -19.35 30.31 -28.37
C GLU A 159 -20.65 30.87 -27.78
N PRO A 160 -20.68 32.15 -27.37
CA PRO A 160 -21.83 32.75 -26.68
C PRO A 160 -23.12 32.64 -27.49
N GLU A 161 -23.02 32.54 -28.81
CA GLU A 161 -24.14 32.31 -29.73
C GLU A 161 -24.85 30.97 -29.50
N CYS A 162 -24.11 29.91 -29.12
CA CYS A 162 -24.69 28.63 -28.71
C CYS A 162 -25.37 28.72 -27.33
N LEU A 163 -24.86 29.55 -26.40
CA LEU A 163 -25.52 29.76 -25.10
C LEU A 163 -26.92 30.37 -25.30
N PHE A 164 -27.08 31.33 -26.21
CA PHE A 164 -28.39 31.91 -26.51
C PHE A 164 -29.37 30.92 -27.17
N GLY A 165 -28.88 29.89 -27.85
CA GLY A 165 -29.71 28.81 -28.41
C GLY A 165 -30.28 27.86 -27.35
N SER A 166 -29.68 27.82 -26.15
CA SER A 166 -30.12 26.98 -25.03
C SER A 166 -31.08 27.68 -24.06
N LEU A 167 -31.36 28.98 -24.28
CA LEU A 167 -32.32 29.75 -23.51
C LEU A 167 -33.75 29.53 -24.05
N PRO A 168 -34.77 29.43 -23.19
CA PRO A 168 -36.16 29.41 -23.62
C PRO A 168 -36.47 30.67 -24.45
N ASN A 169 -37.32 30.53 -25.47
CA ASN A 169 -37.63 31.58 -26.46
C ASN A 169 -37.93 32.97 -25.86
N SER A 170 -38.44 33.03 -24.62
CA SER A 170 -38.73 34.26 -23.89
C SER A 170 -37.50 35.07 -23.45
N MET A 171 -36.30 34.50 -23.42
CA MET A 171 -35.06 35.15 -22.93
C MET A 171 -34.02 35.36 -24.03
N ARG A 172 -34.32 34.99 -25.28
CA ARG A 172 -33.42 35.23 -26.41
C ARG A 172 -33.42 36.73 -26.73
N PRO A 173 -32.26 37.41 -26.78
CA PRO A 173 -32.19 38.80 -27.23
C PRO A 173 -32.73 38.86 -28.67
N SER A 174 -33.89 39.47 -28.85
CA SER A 174 -34.47 39.68 -30.17
C SER A 174 -33.55 40.63 -30.92
N ALA A 175 -32.87 40.14 -31.95
CA ALA A 175 -32.07 40.97 -32.84
C ALA A 175 -32.96 42.10 -33.34
N ALA A 176 -32.60 43.34 -33.01
CA ALA A 176 -33.31 44.54 -33.38
C ALA A 176 -33.61 44.50 -34.89
N SER A 177 -34.87 44.24 -35.23
CA SER A 177 -35.35 44.41 -36.59
C SER A 177 -35.22 45.91 -36.91
N PRO A 178 -34.69 46.29 -38.09
CA PRO A 178 -34.49 47.68 -38.44
C PRO A 178 -35.83 48.42 -38.37
N GLY A 179 -35.93 49.35 -37.42
CA GLY A 179 -37.06 50.26 -37.29
C GLY A 179 -37.18 51.07 -38.58
N ARG A 180 -38.26 50.82 -39.30
CA ARG A 180 -38.73 51.57 -40.46
C ARG A 180 -38.99 53.02 -40.02
N ASP A 181 -38.38 53.97 -40.71
CA ASP A 181 -38.77 55.39 -40.74
C ASP A 181 -40.32 55.48 -40.86
N GLY A 182 -41.05 56.26 -40.08
CA GLY A 182 -40.84 57.67 -39.78
C GLY A 182 -41.98 58.44 -40.47
N ASP A 183 -43.16 58.51 -39.86
CA ASP A 183 -43.94 59.76 -39.76
C ASP A 183 -45.23 59.59 -38.91
N PRO A 184 -45.56 60.52 -37.99
CA PRO A 184 -46.74 60.44 -37.13
C PRO A 184 -47.83 61.45 -37.56
N ASN A 185 -49.08 61.01 -37.75
CA ASN A 185 -50.23 61.91 -37.66
C ASN A 185 -51.54 61.15 -37.45
N GLY A 186 -52.34 61.56 -36.47
CA GLY A 186 -53.79 61.32 -36.49
C GLY A 186 -54.42 60.57 -35.31
N LYS A 187 -54.62 61.32 -34.21
CA LYS A 187 -55.83 61.33 -33.36
C LYS A 187 -56.29 60.04 -32.65
N ASN A 188 -56.04 60.06 -31.34
CA ASN A 188 -56.90 59.69 -30.21
C ASN A 188 -58.33 59.21 -30.53
N HIS A 189 -58.75 58.09 -29.94
CA HIS A 189 -59.89 58.04 -28.99
C HIS A 189 -59.85 56.74 -28.17
N SER A 190 -60.06 56.89 -26.86
CA SER A 190 -60.03 55.87 -25.81
C SER A 190 -61.25 54.95 -25.85
N SER A 191 -61.11 53.71 -25.35
CA SER A 191 -61.70 53.29 -24.06
C SER A 191 -61.65 51.77 -23.87
N ASN A 192 -61.12 51.37 -22.70
CA ASN A 192 -61.31 50.12 -21.95
C ASN A 192 -62.43 49.18 -22.40
N PHE A 193 -62.11 47.90 -22.54
CA PHE A 193 -62.80 46.68 -22.03
C PHE A 193 -61.88 45.51 -22.38
N HIS A 194 -61.74 44.38 -21.68
CA HIS A 194 -62.07 43.87 -20.36
C HIS A 194 -61.29 42.53 -20.29
N SER A 195 -60.76 42.23 -19.11
CA SER A 195 -60.11 40.98 -18.70
C SER A 195 -60.56 39.68 -19.36
N GLU A 196 -59.60 38.79 -19.65
CA GLU A 196 -59.76 37.36 -19.36
C GLU A 196 -58.42 36.67 -19.11
N LEU A 197 -58.33 36.01 -17.95
CA LEU A 197 -57.23 35.17 -17.51
C LEU A 197 -57.07 33.97 -18.44
N HIS A 198 -55.88 33.80 -19.03
CA HIS A 198 -55.43 32.48 -19.45
C HIS A 198 -54.35 31.98 -18.50
N LYS A 199 -54.87 31.24 -17.50
CA LYS A 199 -54.19 30.23 -16.71
C LYS A 199 -53.67 29.12 -17.63
N ASN A 200 -52.55 28.51 -17.24
CA ASN A 200 -52.03 27.20 -17.66
C ASN A 200 -51.07 27.19 -18.86
N ASN A 201 -49.77 27.24 -18.58
CA ASN A 201 -48.93 26.04 -18.75
C ASN A 201 -47.56 26.30 -18.09
N ALA A 202 -47.39 25.74 -16.90
CA ALA A 202 -46.08 25.47 -16.32
C ALA A 202 -45.47 24.27 -17.07
N ASP A 203 -45.17 24.45 -18.35
CA ASP A 203 -44.38 23.47 -19.10
C ASP A 203 -42.94 23.60 -18.61
N ALA A 204 -42.44 22.53 -18.00
CA ALA A 204 -41.12 22.41 -17.42
C ALA A 204 -40.07 23.06 -18.32
N VAL A 205 -39.42 24.13 -17.84
CA VAL A 205 -38.30 24.78 -18.52
C VAL A 205 -37.18 23.75 -18.64
N GLN A 206 -37.11 23.07 -19.78
CA GLN A 206 -36.09 22.07 -20.08
C GLN A 206 -34.82 22.81 -20.53
N TYR A 207 -33.99 23.19 -19.56
CA TYR A 207 -32.64 23.67 -19.82
C TYR A 207 -31.85 22.55 -20.49
N THR A 208 -31.43 22.74 -21.74
CA THR A 208 -30.47 21.83 -22.38
C THR A 208 -29.08 22.42 -22.19
N LEU A 209 -28.38 22.01 -21.13
CA LEU A 209 -27.02 22.47 -20.85
C LEU A 209 -26.06 22.06 -21.99
N PRO A 210 -25.18 22.96 -22.45
CA PRO A 210 -24.17 22.61 -23.44
C PRO A 210 -23.30 21.46 -22.95
N VAL A 211 -23.12 20.44 -23.77
CA VAL A 211 -22.17 19.35 -23.50
C VAL A 211 -20.75 19.90 -23.65
N LEU A 212 -20.17 20.39 -22.55
CA LEU A 212 -18.84 20.99 -22.50
C LEU A 212 -17.69 19.99 -22.63
N ILE A 213 -17.95 18.70 -22.34
CA ILE A 213 -16.96 17.63 -22.42
C ILE A 213 -17.55 16.50 -23.27
N PRO A 214 -16.91 16.10 -24.39
CA PRO A 214 -17.43 15.02 -25.22
C PRO A 214 -17.56 13.72 -24.42
N PRO A 215 -18.68 12.96 -24.56
CA PRO A 215 -18.96 11.76 -23.75
C PRO A 215 -17.88 10.67 -23.83
N ARG A 216 -17.05 10.69 -24.88
CA ARG A 216 -15.98 9.71 -25.10
C ARG A 216 -14.84 9.83 -24.08
N ILE A 217 -14.63 11.01 -23.50
CA ILE A 217 -13.54 11.27 -22.56
C ILE A 217 -13.99 11.12 -21.11
N LEU A 218 -15.30 11.23 -20.84
CA LEU A 218 -15.83 11.05 -19.49
C LEU A 218 -15.41 9.71 -18.84
N PRO A 219 -15.38 8.55 -19.54
CA PRO A 219 -14.85 7.32 -18.97
C PRO A 219 -13.37 7.41 -18.61
N LEU A 220 -12.55 8.05 -19.45
CA LEU A 220 -11.11 8.21 -19.22
C LEU A 220 -10.84 9.16 -18.06
N LEU A 221 -11.53 10.31 -18.02
CA LEU A 221 -11.43 11.29 -16.96
C LEU A 221 -11.93 10.73 -15.64
N ASN A 222 -13.04 9.99 -15.65
CA ASN A 222 -13.58 9.31 -14.47
C ASN A 222 -12.62 8.22 -13.99
N ASN A 223 -12.04 7.44 -14.90
CA ASN A 223 -11.05 6.41 -14.56
C ASN A 223 -9.80 7.02 -13.91
N LEU A 224 -9.24 8.09 -14.49
CA LEU A 224 -8.11 8.83 -13.93
C LEU A 224 -8.47 9.48 -12.59
N THR A 225 -9.66 10.09 -12.48
CA THR A 225 -10.16 10.70 -11.24
C THR A 225 -10.30 9.66 -10.14
N GLN A 226 -10.98 8.56 -10.42
CA GLN A 226 -11.19 7.46 -9.48
C GLN A 226 -9.85 6.88 -9.02
N GLN A 227 -8.89 6.74 -9.94
CA GLN A 227 -7.55 6.28 -9.65
C GLN A 227 -6.74 7.27 -8.79
N MET A 228 -6.75 8.57 -9.12
CA MET A 228 -6.10 9.61 -8.31
C MET A 228 -6.71 9.72 -6.91
N VAL A 229 -8.03 9.54 -6.81
CA VAL A 229 -8.76 9.52 -5.54
C VAL A 229 -8.39 8.29 -4.70
N GLN A 230 -8.32 7.10 -5.30
CA GLN A 230 -7.83 5.90 -4.60
C GLN A 230 -6.39 6.07 -4.12
N ALA A 231 -5.57 6.78 -4.89
CA ALA A 231 -4.23 7.18 -4.48
C ALA A 231 -4.21 8.35 -3.47
N GLY A 232 -5.35 8.87 -3.00
CA GLY A 232 -5.41 9.92 -1.97
C GLY A 232 -5.11 11.35 -2.46
N HIS A 233 -5.01 11.57 -3.77
CA HIS A 233 -4.71 12.89 -4.37
C HIS A 233 -5.98 13.70 -4.68
N GLN A 234 -6.95 13.68 -3.76
CA GLN A 234 -8.26 14.32 -3.95
C GLN A 234 -8.15 15.84 -4.01
N GLN A 235 -7.28 16.44 -3.19
CA GLN A 235 -7.10 17.89 -3.10
C GLN A 235 -6.52 18.47 -4.39
N GLN A 236 -5.56 17.78 -5.00
CA GLN A 236 -4.96 18.13 -6.28
C GLN A 236 -6.02 18.13 -7.39
N LEU A 237 -6.86 17.10 -7.41
CA LEU A 237 -7.94 16.98 -8.39
C LEU A 237 -8.98 18.12 -8.27
N LEU A 238 -9.35 18.48 -7.04
CA LEU A 238 -10.26 19.61 -6.79
C LEU A 238 -9.65 20.95 -7.25
N LYS A 239 -8.35 21.16 -7.01
CA LYS A 239 -7.63 22.36 -7.49
C LYS A 239 -7.60 22.42 -9.01
N ALA A 240 -7.30 21.31 -9.68
CA ALA A 240 -7.27 21.24 -11.14
C ALA A 240 -8.66 21.48 -11.76
N TYR A 241 -9.71 20.92 -11.16
CA TYR A 241 -11.10 21.16 -11.59
C TYR A 241 -11.53 22.63 -11.41
N SER A 242 -11.19 23.24 -10.27
CA SER A 242 -11.45 24.66 -10.00
C SER A 242 -10.77 25.60 -11.00
N TRP A 243 -9.60 25.20 -11.53
CA TRP A 243 -8.83 26.03 -12.46
C TRP A 243 -9.51 26.21 -13.82
N LEU A 244 -10.38 25.28 -14.22
CA LEU A 244 -11.12 25.32 -15.49
C LEU A 244 -12.50 26.00 -15.39
N GLY A 245 -12.83 26.63 -14.27
CA GLY A 245 -14.08 27.39 -14.14
C GLY A 245 -15.35 26.55 -14.02
N CYS A 246 -15.26 25.23 -13.79
CA CYS A 246 -16.42 24.42 -13.40
C CYS A 246 -16.67 24.56 -11.89
N GLY A 247 -17.76 25.26 -11.53
CA GLY A 247 -18.17 25.48 -10.14
C GLY A 247 -18.60 24.20 -9.42
N ILE A 248 -18.02 23.98 -8.23
CA ILE A 248 -18.44 23.10 -7.11
C ILE A 248 -18.81 21.66 -7.49
N ALA A 249 -17.82 20.76 -7.50
CA ALA A 249 -18.06 19.33 -7.35
C ALA A 249 -18.47 19.03 -5.89
N THR A 250 -19.76 18.82 -5.63
CA THR A 250 -20.21 18.32 -4.31
C THR A 250 -19.91 16.82 -4.21
N TRP A 251 -18.94 16.47 -3.38
CA TRP A 251 -18.68 15.09 -2.96
C TRP A 251 -19.83 14.62 -2.03
N SER A 252 -20.75 13.80 -2.56
CA SER A 252 -21.73 13.08 -1.73
C SER A 252 -21.52 11.58 -1.88
N ARG A 253 -21.40 10.90 -0.73
CA ARG A 253 -21.20 9.45 -0.53
C ARG A 253 -21.47 8.60 -1.78
N GLY A 254 -20.41 8.23 -2.48
CA GLY A 254 -20.43 7.10 -3.42
C GLY A 254 -20.86 7.37 -4.86
N SER A 255 -21.22 8.60 -5.24
CA SER A 255 -21.62 8.92 -6.63
C SER A 255 -20.92 10.17 -7.16
N TYR A 256 -20.11 9.99 -8.21
CA TYR A 256 -19.53 11.10 -8.97
C TYR A 256 -20.56 11.64 -9.96
N ASN A 257 -21.19 12.76 -9.64
CA ASN A 257 -21.83 13.61 -10.64
C ASN A 257 -20.89 14.79 -10.89
N LEU A 258 -20.20 14.79 -12.04
CA LEU A 258 -19.52 15.99 -12.53
C LEU A 258 -20.59 16.97 -13.00
N PHE A 259 -20.92 17.96 -12.17
CA PHE A 259 -21.68 19.13 -12.59
C PHE A 259 -20.69 20.22 -13.02
N CYS A 260 -20.55 20.45 -14.32
CA CYS A 260 -19.90 21.67 -14.80
C CYS A 260 -20.93 22.81 -14.80
N CYS A 261 -20.93 23.62 -13.73
CA CYS A 261 -21.54 24.94 -13.78
C CYS A 261 -20.53 25.89 -14.43
N GLY A 262 -20.82 26.31 -15.67
CA GLY A 262 -20.03 27.34 -16.35
C GLY A 262 -20.19 28.67 -15.64
N ALA A 263 -19.07 29.24 -15.19
CA ALA A 263 -18.99 30.63 -14.77
C ALA A 263 -18.46 31.48 -15.93
N ALA A 264 -19.28 32.45 -16.33
CA ALA A 264 -19.15 33.39 -17.46
C ALA A 264 -19.50 32.81 -18.85
#